data_AF-A0A1C4TMI4-F1
#
_entry.id   AF-A0A1C4TMI4-F1
#
_cell.length_a   1.000
_cell.length_b   1.000
_cell.length_c   1.000
_cell.angle_alpha   90.00
_cell.angle_beta   90.00
_cell.angle_gamma   90.00
#
_symmetry.space_group_name_H-M   'P 1'
#
loop_
_entity.id
_entity.type
_entity.pdbx_description
1 polymer ?
#
loop_
_entity_poly.entity_id
_entity_poly.type
_entity_poly.pdbx_seq_one_letter_code
_entity_poly.pdbx_strand_id
1 'polypeptide(L)'
;MQPPPTPTVLAVIPARGGSKGVPAKNLAEVGGIPLVARAVRAALGAPEVTDVVVTTDDGAIAEAARTAAADLRAAHRLHCVERPAAIAGDTATSEAAVLHALDVYEAERARTVDVVLLVQCTSPFVSREDIDGVARAVAHEDADTAVTVAPFHGFVWRDGHAVEESTYGVNHDKSVRPRRQDRPQDYLETGAAYAMDAAGFRTHRHRFFGHTALVPTDPARVLEIDDPHDLARARALAPLLDPSPLPSLADVDAVVLDFDGTQTDDRVMVDSEGRETVAVHRGDGLGIAALRKAGVPLLILSTEQNPVVAARARKLRIPVLHGIDRKDEALKRWCDEHSIAPDRVLYVGNDVNDLPCFALAGWPVAVASAHDSVRAAARAVTTTPGGYGAIREIAAWLLGPTLTNTPAVPTK
;
A
#
# COMPACT_ATOMS: atom_id res chain seq x y z
N MET A 1 -9.54 -17.62 32.68
CA MET A 1 -10.54 -16.99 31.79
C MET A 1 -10.05 -17.24 30.37
N GLN A 2 -10.81 -17.93 29.53
CA GLN A 2 -10.48 -17.95 28.10
C GLN A 2 -10.58 -16.52 27.57
N PRO A 3 -9.65 -16.07 26.71
CA PRO A 3 -9.83 -14.80 26.02
C PRO A 3 -11.18 -14.84 25.28
N PRO A 4 -11.90 -13.71 25.18
CA PRO A 4 -13.12 -13.67 24.37
C PRO A 4 -12.79 -14.13 22.95
N PRO A 5 -13.73 -14.82 22.27
CA PRO A 5 -13.53 -15.22 20.89
C PRO A 5 -13.25 -13.97 20.05
N THR A 6 -12.25 -14.04 19.16
CA THR A 6 -11.95 -12.96 18.22
C THR A 6 -13.15 -12.74 17.29
N PRO A 7 -13.68 -11.51 17.17
CA PRO A 7 -14.80 -11.21 16.29
C PRO A 7 -14.51 -11.61 14.85
N THR A 8 -15.52 -12.13 14.16
CA THR A 8 -15.49 -12.40 12.74
C THR A 8 -15.88 -11.13 12.00
N VAL A 9 -14.90 -10.51 11.34
CA VAL A 9 -15.10 -9.27 10.57
C VAL A 9 -15.06 -9.59 9.08
N LEU A 10 -16.17 -9.36 8.38
CA LEU A 10 -16.30 -9.61 6.94
C LEU A 10 -16.32 -8.28 6.18
N ALA A 11 -15.32 -8.05 5.32
CA ALA A 11 -15.34 -6.90 4.41
C ALA A 11 -16.00 -7.25 3.08
N VAL A 12 -17.13 -6.61 2.77
CA VAL A 12 -17.83 -6.77 1.50
C VAL A 12 -17.48 -5.62 0.58
N ILE A 13 -17.05 -5.95 -0.64
CA ILE A 13 -16.72 -5.03 -1.73
C ILE A 13 -17.72 -5.25 -2.87
N PRO A 14 -18.80 -4.45 -2.97
CA PRO A 14 -19.70 -4.50 -4.10
C PRO A 14 -19.08 -3.85 -5.34
N ALA A 15 -18.83 -4.63 -6.38
CA ALA A 15 -18.30 -4.16 -7.65
C ALA A 15 -19.12 -4.73 -8.81
N ARG A 16 -19.99 -3.92 -9.44
CA ARG A 16 -20.76 -4.34 -10.63
C ARG A 16 -20.03 -4.04 -11.94
N GLY A 17 -20.26 -4.84 -12.98
CA GLY A 17 -19.71 -4.59 -14.32
C GLY A 17 -20.35 -3.38 -15.01
N GLY A 18 -21.67 -3.26 -14.91
CA GLY A 18 -22.46 -2.19 -15.54
C GLY A 18 -22.31 -0.81 -14.89
N SER A 19 -21.26 -0.07 -15.24
CA SER A 19 -21.02 1.30 -14.75
C SER A 19 -21.46 2.36 -15.77
N LYS A 20 -22.30 3.31 -15.36
CA LYS A 20 -22.88 4.35 -16.24
C LYS A 20 -21.97 5.56 -16.47
N GLY A 21 -21.32 6.08 -15.42
CA GLY A 21 -20.47 7.28 -15.51
C GLY A 21 -19.11 6.99 -16.16
N VAL A 22 -18.44 5.94 -15.69
CA VAL A 22 -17.17 5.44 -16.23
C VAL A 22 -17.38 4.01 -16.72
N PRO A 23 -17.24 3.70 -18.01
CA PRO A 23 -17.32 2.32 -18.52
C PRO A 23 -16.33 1.40 -17.79
N ALA A 24 -16.81 0.23 -17.35
CA ALA A 24 -16.02 -0.73 -16.57
C ALA A 24 -15.27 -0.09 -15.37
N LYS A 25 -15.90 0.87 -14.67
CA LYS A 25 -15.29 1.67 -13.58
C LYS A 25 -14.45 0.85 -12.61
N ASN A 26 -14.98 -0.27 -12.12
CA ASN A 26 -14.31 -1.11 -11.12
C ASN A 26 -13.03 -1.81 -11.64
N LEU A 27 -12.85 -1.90 -12.96
CA LEU A 27 -11.65 -2.37 -13.64
C LEU A 27 -10.72 -1.23 -14.09
N ALA A 28 -11.18 0.03 -14.02
CA ALA A 28 -10.34 1.16 -14.38
C ALA A 28 -9.12 1.25 -13.45
N GLU A 29 -7.96 1.51 -14.03
CA GLU A 29 -6.71 1.58 -13.26
C GLU A 29 -6.43 2.99 -12.75
N VAL A 30 -6.02 3.06 -11.48
CA VAL A 30 -5.37 4.21 -10.84
C VAL A 30 -4.01 3.71 -10.39
N GLY A 31 -2.92 4.43 -10.70
CA GLY A 31 -1.56 3.97 -10.38
C GLY A 31 -1.21 2.56 -10.91
N GLY A 32 -1.79 2.17 -12.06
CA GLY A 32 -1.60 0.83 -12.66
C GLY A 32 -2.32 -0.32 -11.94
N ILE A 33 -3.22 -0.02 -11.00
CA ILE A 33 -3.96 -1.04 -10.24
C ILE A 33 -5.47 -0.81 -10.43
N PRO A 34 -6.26 -1.83 -10.82
CA PRO A 34 -7.71 -1.73 -10.91
C PRO A 34 -8.36 -1.30 -9.59
N LEU A 35 -9.44 -0.51 -9.65
CA LEU A 35 -10.15 -0.03 -8.45
C LEU A 35 -10.57 -1.17 -7.51
N VAL A 36 -11.12 -2.26 -8.03
CA VAL A 36 -11.49 -3.43 -7.22
C VAL A 36 -10.27 -4.06 -6.55
N ALA A 37 -9.14 -4.16 -7.25
CA ALA A 37 -7.91 -4.71 -6.71
C ALA A 37 -7.34 -3.82 -5.59
N ARG A 38 -7.47 -2.49 -5.71
CA ARG A 38 -7.10 -1.53 -4.64
C ARG A 38 -7.91 -1.77 -3.36
N ALA A 39 -9.23 -1.85 -3.46
CA ALA A 39 -10.10 -2.13 -2.33
C ALA A 39 -9.81 -3.50 -1.68
N VAL A 40 -9.57 -4.53 -2.50
CA VAL A 40 -9.19 -5.88 -2.02
C VAL A 40 -7.87 -5.85 -1.26
N ARG A 41 -6.84 -5.17 -1.79
CA ARG A 41 -5.53 -5.04 -1.13
C ARG A 41 -5.65 -4.31 0.21
N ALA A 42 -6.39 -3.20 0.25
CA ALA A 42 -6.63 -2.46 1.48
C ALA A 42 -7.37 -3.31 2.54
N ALA A 43 -8.44 -4.02 2.14
CA ALA A 43 -9.22 -4.85 3.03
C ALA A 43 -8.44 -6.07 3.56
N LEU A 44 -7.68 -6.77 2.71
CA LEU A 44 -6.85 -7.91 3.14
C LEU A 44 -5.69 -7.48 4.04
N GLY A 45 -5.20 -6.25 3.88
CA GLY A 45 -4.14 -5.66 4.69
C GLY A 45 -4.60 -5.09 6.03
N ALA A 46 -5.91 -5.00 6.29
CA ALA A 46 -6.48 -4.54 7.55
C ALA A 46 -6.45 -5.68 8.59
N PRO A 47 -5.72 -5.52 9.73
CA PRO A 47 -5.59 -6.55 10.75
C PRO A 47 -6.90 -7.13 11.31
N GLU A 48 -7.91 -6.29 11.54
CA GLU A 48 -9.19 -6.75 12.11
C GLU A 48 -10.03 -7.54 11.11
N VAL A 49 -9.82 -7.37 9.80
CA VAL A 49 -10.62 -8.03 8.76
C VAL A 49 -10.28 -9.51 8.70
N THR A 50 -11.25 -10.38 8.95
CA THR A 50 -11.05 -11.84 8.88
C THR A 50 -11.03 -12.30 7.42
N ASP A 51 -12.09 -11.96 6.67
CA ASP A 51 -12.32 -12.38 5.30
C ASP A 51 -12.85 -11.22 4.44
N VAL A 52 -12.60 -11.30 3.14
CA VAL A 52 -13.05 -10.32 2.14
C VAL A 52 -13.96 -11.01 1.14
N VAL A 53 -15.14 -10.44 0.90
CA VAL A 53 -16.05 -10.86 -0.16
C VAL A 53 -16.12 -9.80 -1.24
N VAL A 54 -15.80 -10.15 -2.48
CA VAL A 54 -16.11 -9.33 -3.65
C VAL A 54 -17.40 -9.86 -4.25
N THR A 55 -18.47 -9.06 -4.24
CA THR A 55 -19.72 -9.42 -4.92
C THR A 55 -19.82 -8.70 -6.26
N THR A 56 -19.96 -9.47 -7.34
CA THR A 56 -19.91 -8.97 -8.73
C THR A 56 -20.78 -9.82 -9.66
N ASP A 57 -21.25 -9.22 -10.74
CA ASP A 57 -21.91 -9.86 -11.90
C ASP A 57 -20.97 -9.98 -13.12
N ASP A 58 -19.69 -9.64 -12.92
CA ASP A 58 -18.66 -9.58 -13.96
C ASP A 58 -17.45 -10.46 -13.58
N GLY A 59 -17.15 -11.44 -14.43
CA GLY A 59 -16.05 -12.38 -14.24
C GLY A 59 -14.66 -11.72 -14.28
N ALA A 60 -14.47 -10.64 -15.03
CA ALA A 60 -13.20 -9.92 -15.08
C ALA A 60 -12.92 -9.17 -13.78
N ILE A 61 -13.96 -8.65 -13.12
CA ILE A 61 -13.85 -8.06 -11.77
C ILE A 61 -13.46 -9.14 -10.75
N ALA A 62 -14.10 -10.31 -10.82
CA ALA A 62 -13.78 -11.43 -9.94
C ALA A 62 -12.32 -11.91 -10.13
N GLU A 63 -11.82 -11.91 -11.37
CA GLU A 63 -10.44 -12.29 -11.68
C GLU A 63 -9.44 -11.24 -11.17
N ALA A 64 -9.70 -9.95 -11.39
CA ALA A 64 -8.86 -8.88 -10.85
C ALA A 64 -8.74 -8.94 -9.32
N ALA A 65 -9.83 -9.28 -8.62
CA ALA A 65 -9.81 -9.52 -7.17
C ALA A 65 -8.95 -10.73 -6.79
N ARG A 66 -9.10 -11.86 -7.49
CA ARG A 66 -8.30 -13.08 -7.24
C ARG A 66 -6.81 -12.85 -7.43
N THR A 67 -6.41 -12.16 -8.51
CA THR A 67 -5.01 -11.77 -8.74
C THR A 67 -4.48 -10.93 -7.60
N ALA A 68 -5.23 -9.91 -7.16
CA ALA A 68 -4.82 -9.05 -6.06
C ALA A 68 -4.62 -9.82 -4.74
N ALA A 69 -5.46 -10.80 -4.43
CA ALA A 69 -5.29 -11.64 -3.25
C ALA A 69 -4.14 -12.65 -3.39
N ALA A 70 -3.89 -13.17 -4.59
CA ALA A 70 -2.77 -14.06 -4.89
C ALA A 70 -1.42 -13.33 -4.72
N ASP A 71 -1.31 -12.09 -5.19
CA ASP A 71 -0.13 -11.23 -5.01
C ASP A 71 0.22 -11.06 -3.52
N LEU A 72 -0.81 -10.97 -2.66
CA LEU A 72 -0.66 -10.84 -1.21
C LEU A 72 -0.55 -12.18 -0.48
N ARG A 73 -0.52 -13.32 -1.19
CA ARG A 73 -0.58 -14.68 -0.62
C ARG A 73 -1.75 -14.90 0.34
N ALA A 74 -2.84 -14.17 0.11
CA ALA A 74 -4.03 -14.11 0.95
C ALA A 74 -5.28 -14.66 0.24
N ALA A 75 -5.10 -15.45 -0.83
CA ALA A 75 -6.20 -16.06 -1.60
C ALA A 75 -7.18 -16.88 -0.74
N HIS A 76 -6.72 -17.44 0.38
CA HIS A 76 -7.57 -18.19 1.32
C HIS A 76 -8.60 -17.33 2.08
N ARG A 77 -8.40 -16.00 2.13
CA ARG A 77 -9.28 -15.01 2.78
C ARG A 77 -10.21 -14.27 1.81
N LEU A 78 -10.05 -14.47 0.50
CA LEU A 78 -10.88 -13.82 -0.52
C LEU A 78 -11.95 -14.78 -1.03
N HIS A 79 -13.19 -14.28 -1.10
CA HIS A 79 -14.35 -14.98 -1.65
C HIS A 79 -15.00 -14.14 -2.74
N CYS A 80 -15.21 -14.69 -3.92
CA CYS A 80 -15.94 -14.00 -4.98
C CYS A 80 -17.36 -14.56 -5.05
N VAL A 81 -18.36 -13.72 -4.81
CA VAL A 81 -19.77 -14.09 -4.80
C VAL A 81 -20.46 -13.53 -6.05
N GLU A 82 -21.01 -14.41 -6.87
CA GLU A 82 -21.82 -14.03 -8.04
C GLU A 82 -23.06 -13.26 -7.58
N ARG A 83 -23.28 -12.08 -8.13
CA ARG A 83 -24.40 -11.22 -7.74
C ARG A 83 -25.65 -11.57 -8.55
N PRO A 84 -26.79 -11.88 -7.92
CA PRO A 84 -28.05 -12.11 -8.63
C PRO A 84 -28.47 -10.89 -9.45
N ALA A 85 -29.02 -11.12 -10.64
CA ALA A 85 -29.46 -10.07 -11.55
C ALA A 85 -30.43 -9.06 -10.91
N ALA A 86 -31.27 -9.50 -9.96
CA ALA A 86 -32.22 -8.67 -9.23
C ALA A 86 -31.56 -7.54 -8.39
N ILE A 87 -30.29 -7.71 -8.00
CA ILE A 87 -29.53 -6.73 -7.21
C ILE A 87 -28.26 -6.25 -7.93
N ALA A 88 -28.14 -6.50 -9.23
CA ALA A 88 -27.01 -6.05 -10.07
C ALA A 88 -27.32 -4.78 -10.87
N GLY A 89 -28.60 -4.43 -11.03
CA GLY A 89 -29.06 -3.26 -11.79
C GLY A 89 -28.87 -1.90 -11.10
N ASP A 90 -29.24 -0.83 -11.80
CA ASP A 90 -29.05 0.56 -11.32
C ASP A 90 -29.88 0.95 -10.11
N THR A 91 -31.00 0.27 -9.87
CA THR A 91 -31.88 0.52 -8.72
C THR A 91 -31.50 -0.32 -7.51
N ALA A 92 -30.48 -1.17 -7.61
CA ALA A 92 -30.01 -1.99 -6.51
C ALA A 92 -29.21 -1.12 -5.53
N THR A 93 -29.51 -1.26 -4.23
CA THR A 93 -28.80 -0.56 -3.17
C THR A 93 -27.53 -1.31 -2.80
N SER A 94 -26.51 -0.59 -2.31
CA SER A 94 -25.30 -1.20 -1.76
C SER A 94 -25.64 -2.15 -0.60
N GLU A 95 -26.63 -1.78 0.21
CA GLU A 95 -27.11 -2.57 1.34
C GLU A 95 -27.65 -3.94 0.90
N ALA A 96 -28.38 -4.02 -0.22
CA ALA A 96 -28.87 -5.30 -0.73
C ALA A 96 -27.73 -6.21 -1.19
N ALA A 97 -26.68 -5.64 -1.81
CA ALA A 97 -25.50 -6.39 -2.20
C ALA A 97 -24.70 -6.90 -0.99
N VAL A 98 -24.59 -6.08 0.07
CA VAL A 98 -23.92 -6.47 1.32
C VAL A 98 -24.69 -7.58 2.05
N LEU A 99 -26.01 -7.47 2.19
CA LEU A 99 -26.83 -8.50 2.81
C LEU A 99 -26.72 -9.84 2.07
N HIS A 100 -26.80 -9.81 0.73
CA HIS A 100 -26.63 -11.03 -0.07
C HIS A 100 -25.25 -11.67 0.11
N ALA A 101 -24.18 -10.87 0.06
CA ALA A 101 -22.82 -11.36 0.24
C ALA A 101 -22.61 -11.96 1.64
N LEU A 102 -23.16 -11.33 2.67
CA LEU A 102 -23.16 -11.81 4.04
C LEU A 102 -23.88 -13.16 4.17
N ASP A 103 -25.09 -13.28 3.63
CA ASP A 103 -25.89 -14.52 3.66
C ASP A 103 -25.16 -15.68 2.98
N VAL A 104 -24.58 -15.45 1.80
CA VAL A 104 -23.84 -16.48 1.05
C VAL A 104 -22.60 -16.91 1.83
N TYR A 105 -21.82 -15.96 2.36
CA TYR A 105 -20.61 -16.27 3.12
C TYR A 105 -20.92 -17.10 4.37
N GLU A 106 -21.91 -16.70 5.18
CA GLU A 106 -22.26 -17.44 6.41
C GLU A 106 -22.75 -18.86 6.09
N ALA A 107 -23.53 -19.02 5.02
CA ALA A 107 -24.02 -20.32 4.57
C ALA A 107 -22.90 -21.26 4.09
N GLU A 108 -21.94 -20.75 3.31
CA GLU A 108 -20.82 -21.54 2.78
C GLU A 108 -19.77 -21.87 3.84
N ARG A 109 -19.53 -20.96 4.78
CA ARG A 109 -18.48 -21.09 5.80
C ARG A 109 -18.96 -21.70 7.11
N ALA A 110 -20.27 -21.86 7.27
CA ALA A 110 -20.88 -22.29 8.53
C ALA A 110 -20.35 -21.48 9.74
N ARG A 111 -20.16 -20.17 9.53
CA ARG A 111 -19.56 -19.23 10.49
C ARG A 111 -20.39 -17.97 10.52
N THR A 112 -20.74 -17.52 11.73
CA THR A 112 -21.44 -16.25 11.95
C THR A 112 -20.46 -15.09 11.84
N VAL A 113 -20.89 -14.03 11.19
CA VAL A 113 -20.18 -12.75 11.13
C VAL A 113 -20.68 -11.86 12.25
N ASP A 114 -19.74 -11.26 12.98
CA ASP A 114 -20.04 -10.32 14.06
C ASP A 114 -20.09 -8.88 13.52
N VAL A 115 -19.17 -8.55 12.61
CA VAL A 115 -19.06 -7.22 11.99
C VAL A 115 -19.01 -7.34 10.47
N VAL A 116 -19.85 -6.59 9.77
CA VAL A 116 -19.84 -6.52 8.30
C VAL A 116 -19.43 -5.12 7.84
N LEU A 117 -18.48 -5.05 6.90
CA LEU A 117 -18.06 -3.80 6.29
C LEU A 117 -18.60 -3.68 4.86
N LEU A 118 -18.98 -2.47 4.49
CA LEU A 118 -19.10 -2.04 3.09
C LEU A 118 -17.86 -1.23 2.74
N VAL A 119 -17.07 -1.72 1.78
CA VAL A 119 -15.91 -1.01 1.23
C VAL A 119 -16.16 -0.69 -0.25
N GLN A 120 -16.10 0.59 -0.62
CA GLN A 120 -16.42 1.03 -1.98
C GLN A 120 -15.16 1.17 -2.84
N CYS A 121 -15.16 0.55 -4.03
CA CYS A 121 -14.09 0.69 -5.03
C CYS A 121 -13.93 2.13 -5.55
N THR A 122 -14.97 2.96 -5.41
CA THR A 122 -15.00 4.33 -5.92
C THR A 122 -14.11 5.29 -5.13
N SER A 123 -13.63 4.89 -3.95
CA SER A 123 -12.65 5.64 -3.16
C SER A 123 -11.24 5.02 -3.33
N PRO A 124 -10.48 5.39 -4.39
CA PRO A 124 -9.26 4.68 -4.82
C PRO A 124 -8.09 4.73 -3.82
N PHE A 125 -8.15 5.63 -2.85
CA PHE A 125 -7.11 5.89 -1.85
C PHE A 125 -7.50 5.45 -0.44
N VAL A 126 -8.55 4.63 -0.30
CA VAL A 126 -8.85 3.95 0.97
C VAL A 126 -7.64 3.12 1.39
N SER A 127 -7.21 3.28 2.63
CA SER A 127 -6.05 2.60 3.21
C SER A 127 -6.49 1.44 4.11
N ARG A 128 -5.55 0.54 4.39
CA ARG A 128 -5.79 -0.53 5.38
C ARG A 128 -6.09 0.05 6.76
N GLU A 129 -5.49 1.17 7.12
CA GLU A 129 -5.68 1.85 8.40
C GLU A 129 -7.10 2.42 8.53
N ASP A 130 -7.69 2.93 7.44
CA ASP A 130 -9.06 3.42 7.48
C ASP A 130 -10.06 2.27 7.68
N ILE A 131 -9.86 1.16 6.95
CA ILE A 131 -10.70 -0.04 7.03
C ILE A 131 -10.57 -0.68 8.41
N ASP A 132 -9.34 -0.79 8.92
CA ASP A 132 -9.05 -1.31 10.25
C ASP A 132 -9.67 -0.43 11.34
N GLY A 133 -9.61 0.89 11.18
CA GLY A 133 -10.22 1.84 12.10
C GLY A 133 -11.73 1.67 12.25
N VAL A 134 -12.47 1.55 11.14
CA VAL A 134 -13.93 1.32 11.21
C VAL A 134 -14.25 -0.09 11.72
N ALA A 135 -13.47 -1.11 11.35
CA ALA A 135 -13.65 -2.46 11.86
C ALA A 135 -13.46 -2.52 13.38
N ARG A 136 -12.37 -1.94 13.89
CA ARG A 136 -12.03 -1.92 15.33
C ARG A 136 -13.07 -1.20 16.17
N ALA A 137 -13.63 -0.10 15.66
CA ALA A 137 -14.68 0.67 16.36
C ALA A 137 -15.93 -0.18 16.65
N VAL A 138 -16.29 -1.10 15.76
CA VAL A 138 -17.46 -1.98 15.98
C VAL A 138 -17.06 -3.29 16.67
N ALA A 139 -15.89 -3.85 16.33
CA ALA A 139 -15.45 -5.16 16.86
C ALA A 139 -15.01 -5.10 18.32
N HIS A 140 -14.39 -4.00 18.75
CA HIS A 140 -13.71 -3.91 20.04
C HIS A 140 -14.06 -2.68 20.88
N GLU A 141 -14.81 -1.73 20.32
CA GLU A 141 -15.29 -0.54 21.03
C GLU A 141 -16.82 -0.58 21.20
N ASP A 142 -17.47 0.54 21.50
CA ASP A 142 -18.91 0.62 21.82
C ASP A 142 -19.76 1.15 20.66
N ALA A 143 -19.29 1.02 19.42
CA ALA A 143 -20.01 1.49 18.23
C ALA A 143 -20.89 0.39 17.63
N ASP A 144 -22.13 0.72 17.29
CA ASP A 144 -23.01 -0.14 16.49
C ASP A 144 -22.68 -0.04 15.00
N THR A 145 -22.25 1.15 14.57
CA THR A 145 -21.74 1.41 13.22
C THR A 145 -20.55 2.36 13.24
N ALA A 146 -19.74 2.33 12.19
CA ALA A 146 -18.64 3.27 12.01
C ALA A 146 -18.51 3.70 10.54
N VAL A 147 -18.05 4.92 10.31
CA VAL A 147 -17.87 5.48 8.95
C VAL A 147 -16.56 6.26 8.84
N THR A 148 -15.87 6.10 7.72
CA THR A 148 -14.72 6.93 7.37
C THR A 148 -15.16 8.34 7.01
N VAL A 149 -14.58 9.33 7.69
CA VAL A 149 -14.86 10.75 7.47
C VAL A 149 -13.59 11.57 7.35
N ALA A 150 -13.65 12.76 6.79
CA ALA A 150 -12.54 13.71 6.78
C ALA A 150 -12.96 15.08 7.35
N PRO A 151 -12.05 15.79 8.05
CA PRO A 151 -12.27 17.16 8.45
C PRO A 151 -12.74 18.06 7.29
N PHE A 152 -13.92 18.64 7.44
CA PHE A 152 -14.54 19.49 6.43
C PHE A 152 -14.64 20.93 6.94
N HIS A 153 -14.24 21.88 6.10
CA HIS A 153 -14.22 23.30 6.46
C HIS A 153 -15.02 24.18 5.52
N GLY A 154 -15.71 23.56 4.55
CA GLY A 154 -16.57 24.27 3.61
C GLY A 154 -17.75 24.94 4.31
N PHE A 155 -18.23 26.02 3.70
CA PHE A 155 -19.50 26.63 4.07
C PHE A 155 -20.58 26.03 3.18
N VAL A 156 -21.47 25.24 3.76
CA VAL A 156 -22.56 24.62 3.01
C VAL A 156 -23.72 25.60 2.94
N TRP A 157 -24.18 25.86 1.72
CA TRP A 157 -25.36 26.66 1.44
C TRP A 157 -26.47 25.77 0.92
N ARG A 158 -27.70 26.01 1.35
CA ARG A 158 -28.89 25.35 0.81
C ARG A 158 -29.75 26.36 0.08
N ASP A 159 -30.16 25.98 -1.12
CA ASP A 159 -31.19 26.70 -1.85
C ASP A 159 -32.56 26.41 -1.21
N GLY A 160 -33.12 27.41 -0.54
CA GLY A 160 -34.42 27.34 0.13
C GLY A 160 -35.61 27.57 -0.80
N HIS A 161 -35.40 27.86 -2.09
CA HIS A 161 -36.49 28.16 -3.03
C HIS A 161 -37.49 27.00 -3.26
N ALA A 162 -37.15 25.79 -2.81
CA ALA A 162 -38.03 24.61 -2.86
C ALA A 162 -38.89 24.39 -1.60
N VAL A 163 -38.64 25.11 -0.49
CA VAL A 163 -39.26 24.79 0.81
C VAL A 163 -39.94 26.00 1.47
N GLU A 164 -39.29 27.18 1.53
CA GLU A 164 -39.87 28.45 2.00
C GLU A 164 -38.78 29.56 1.92
N GLU A 165 -39.10 30.66 1.22
CA GLU A 165 -38.34 31.93 1.02
C GLU A 165 -36.85 32.03 1.48
N SER A 166 -35.95 31.94 0.49
CA SER A 166 -34.53 32.37 0.46
C SER A 166 -33.43 31.34 0.80
N THR A 167 -32.25 31.54 0.20
CA THR A 167 -31.02 30.75 0.42
C THR A 167 -30.45 30.99 1.83
N TYR A 168 -30.01 29.94 2.50
CA TYR A 168 -29.43 29.99 3.85
C TYR A 168 -28.20 29.09 4.03
N GLY A 169 -27.35 29.43 4.99
CA GLY A 169 -26.20 28.61 5.39
C GLY A 169 -26.64 27.44 6.26
N VAL A 170 -26.15 26.23 5.97
CA VAL A 170 -26.50 25.00 6.71
C VAL A 170 -25.66 24.87 7.98
N ASN A 171 -24.35 25.10 7.88
CA ASN A 171 -23.38 24.98 8.98
C ASN A 171 -22.77 26.32 9.41
N HIS A 172 -23.41 27.42 9.03
CA HIS A 172 -22.96 28.78 9.35
C HIS A 172 -24.10 29.79 9.27
N ASP A 173 -23.95 30.89 9.99
CA ASP A 173 -24.80 32.07 9.84
C ASP A 173 -24.22 32.96 8.73
N LYS A 174 -25.06 33.43 7.79
CA LYS A 174 -24.63 34.35 6.73
C LYS A 174 -24.24 35.74 7.26
N SER A 175 -24.76 36.13 8.42
CA SER A 175 -24.51 37.43 9.05
C SER A 175 -23.16 37.49 9.77
N VAL A 176 -22.61 36.34 10.17
CA VAL A 176 -21.32 36.23 10.86
C VAL A 176 -20.54 35.07 10.26
N ARG A 177 -19.42 35.38 9.60
CA ARG A 177 -18.54 34.35 9.02
C ARG A 177 -17.40 34.02 9.99
N PRO A 178 -17.52 32.97 10.84
CA PRO A 178 -16.47 32.60 11.79
C PRO A 178 -15.22 32.08 11.07
N ARG A 179 -14.05 32.30 11.68
CA ARG A 179 -12.78 31.73 11.20
C ARG A 179 -12.77 30.21 11.46
N ARG A 180 -11.93 29.48 10.74
CA ARG A 180 -11.85 28.00 10.81
C ARG A 180 -11.66 27.49 12.24
N GLN A 181 -10.80 28.15 13.03
CA GLN A 181 -10.48 27.78 14.40
C GLN A 181 -11.58 28.09 15.42
N ASP A 182 -12.57 28.92 15.06
CA ASP A 182 -13.65 29.35 15.96
C ASP A 182 -14.93 28.51 15.77
N ARG A 183 -14.89 27.47 14.92
CA ARG A 183 -16.04 26.65 14.55
C ARG A 183 -15.95 25.25 15.16
N PRO A 184 -17.09 24.60 15.47
CA PRO A 184 -17.14 23.15 15.64
C PRO A 184 -16.58 22.44 14.40
N GLN A 185 -15.96 21.28 14.60
CA GLN A 185 -15.41 20.48 13.51
C GLN A 185 -16.55 19.75 12.79
N ASP A 186 -16.79 20.11 11.53
CA ASP A 186 -17.66 19.35 10.63
C ASP A 186 -16.86 18.24 9.95
N TYR A 187 -17.54 17.15 9.60
CA TYR A 187 -16.95 16.00 8.93
C TYR A 187 -17.70 15.70 7.63
N LEU A 188 -16.94 15.37 6.58
CA LEU A 188 -17.47 14.90 5.31
C LEU A 188 -17.28 13.38 5.24
N GLU A 189 -18.34 12.63 4.93
CA GLU A 189 -18.22 11.21 4.57
C GLU A 189 -17.29 11.04 3.37
N THR A 190 -16.37 10.08 3.43
CA THR A 190 -15.43 9.85 2.32
C THR A 190 -15.95 8.89 1.26
N GLY A 191 -17.10 8.24 1.50
CA GLY A 191 -17.62 7.16 0.66
C GLY A 191 -16.80 5.86 0.72
N ALA A 192 -15.76 5.78 1.54
CA ALA A 192 -14.74 4.73 1.42
C ALA A 192 -15.11 3.43 2.16
N ALA A 193 -15.35 3.51 3.47
CA ALA A 193 -15.64 2.33 4.28
C ALA A 193 -16.67 2.62 5.39
N TYR A 194 -17.54 1.64 5.59
CA TYR A 194 -18.59 1.63 6.61
C TYR A 194 -18.55 0.29 7.33
N ALA A 195 -18.52 0.27 8.66
CA ALA A 195 -18.63 -0.95 9.46
C ALA A 195 -19.98 -0.95 10.20
N MET A 196 -20.56 -2.13 10.36
CA MET A 196 -21.84 -2.32 11.05
C MET A 196 -21.79 -3.60 11.86
N ASP A 197 -22.39 -3.58 13.05
CA ASP A 197 -22.76 -4.80 13.76
C ASP A 197 -23.67 -5.63 12.83
N ALA A 198 -23.34 -6.90 12.62
CA ALA A 198 -24.00 -7.72 11.60
C ALA A 198 -25.47 -8.00 11.95
N ALA A 199 -25.79 -8.23 13.22
CA ALA A 199 -27.16 -8.45 13.67
C ALA A 199 -28.01 -7.17 13.55
N GLY A 200 -27.42 -6.04 13.93
CA GLY A 200 -27.98 -4.70 13.77
C GLY A 200 -28.25 -4.38 12.30
N PHE A 201 -27.30 -4.66 11.41
CA PHE A 201 -27.48 -4.43 9.98
C PHE A 201 -28.61 -5.28 9.38
N ARG A 202 -28.72 -6.56 9.78
CA ARG A 202 -29.84 -7.43 9.38
C ARG A 202 -31.20 -6.89 9.82
N THR A 203 -31.24 -6.30 11.02
CA THR A 203 -32.47 -5.75 11.62
C THR A 203 -32.88 -4.44 10.93
N HIS A 204 -31.94 -3.49 10.79
CA HIS A 204 -32.23 -2.15 10.32
C HIS A 204 -32.20 -2.02 8.79
N ARG A 205 -31.42 -2.85 8.10
CA ARG A 205 -31.24 -2.86 6.63
C ARG A 205 -30.73 -1.54 6.05
N HIS A 206 -30.07 -0.71 6.85
CA HIS A 206 -29.33 0.49 6.45
C HIS A 206 -28.06 0.64 7.29
N ARG A 207 -27.12 1.46 6.83
CA ARG A 207 -25.75 1.55 7.37
C ARG A 207 -25.57 2.43 8.61
N PHE A 208 -26.61 3.13 9.03
CA PHE A 208 -26.57 4.07 10.15
C PHE A 208 -27.66 3.75 11.17
N PHE A 209 -27.27 3.12 12.27
CA PHE A 209 -28.16 2.80 13.39
C PHE A 209 -27.35 2.82 14.69
N GLY A 210 -28.04 2.94 15.82
CA GLY A 210 -27.38 2.97 17.12
C GLY A 210 -26.35 4.09 17.26
N HIS A 211 -25.26 3.81 17.96
CA HIS A 211 -24.11 4.68 18.10
C HIS A 211 -23.18 4.58 16.87
N THR A 212 -23.06 5.67 16.10
CA THR A 212 -22.15 5.75 14.95
C THR A 212 -20.82 6.41 15.32
N ALA A 213 -19.73 5.66 15.26
CA ALA A 213 -18.38 6.19 15.39
C ALA A 213 -17.92 6.86 14.09
N LEU A 214 -17.28 8.03 14.22
CA LEU A 214 -16.61 8.71 13.12
C LEU A 214 -15.14 8.38 13.14
N VAL A 215 -14.60 7.84 12.04
CA VAL A 215 -13.18 7.50 11.90
C VAL A 215 -12.52 8.53 10.97
N PRO A 216 -11.78 9.52 11.51
CA PRO A 216 -11.16 10.56 10.71
C PRO A 216 -10.02 10.01 9.84
N THR A 217 -10.02 10.37 8.57
CA THR A 217 -9.00 10.03 7.58
C THR A 217 -8.34 11.30 7.04
N ASP A 218 -7.29 11.13 6.23
CA ASP A 218 -6.58 12.24 5.62
C ASP A 218 -7.44 12.92 4.53
N PRO A 219 -7.80 14.22 4.68
CA PRO A 219 -8.52 14.97 3.65
C PRO A 219 -7.88 14.92 2.25
N ALA A 220 -6.56 14.74 2.16
CA ALA A 220 -5.85 14.64 0.88
C ALA A 220 -6.24 13.39 0.07
N ARG A 221 -6.74 12.34 0.74
CA ARG A 221 -7.16 11.07 0.12
C ARG A 221 -8.65 11.03 -0.23
N VAL A 222 -9.41 12.06 0.13
CA VAL A 222 -10.85 12.12 -0.15
C VAL A 222 -11.10 12.39 -1.63
N LEU A 223 -11.46 11.32 -2.34
CA LEU A 223 -11.84 11.35 -3.74
C LEU A 223 -12.80 10.19 -4.00
N GLU A 224 -13.98 10.48 -4.54
CA GLU A 224 -14.89 9.46 -5.06
C GLU A 224 -14.91 9.55 -6.59
N ILE A 225 -14.80 8.42 -7.26
CA ILE A 225 -14.83 8.32 -8.72
C ILE A 225 -16.26 8.05 -9.18
N ASP A 226 -16.92 9.04 -9.73
CA ASP A 226 -18.24 8.88 -10.36
C ASP A 226 -18.22 9.15 -11.86
N ASP A 227 -17.38 10.08 -12.29
CA ASP A 227 -17.26 10.46 -13.69
C ASP A 227 -15.80 10.35 -14.22
N PRO A 228 -15.58 10.51 -15.54
CA PRO A 228 -14.25 10.42 -16.13
C PRO A 228 -13.23 11.45 -15.61
N HIS A 229 -13.67 12.62 -15.14
CA HIS A 229 -12.81 13.65 -14.58
C HIS A 229 -12.29 13.25 -13.20
N ASP A 230 -13.12 12.62 -12.36
CA ASP A 230 -12.67 12.05 -11.10
C ASP A 230 -11.60 10.99 -11.32
N LEU A 231 -11.80 10.10 -12.30
CA LEU A 231 -10.81 9.08 -12.65
C LEU A 231 -9.49 9.70 -13.12
N ALA A 232 -9.55 10.77 -13.93
CA ALA A 232 -8.36 11.51 -14.35
C ALA A 232 -7.64 12.15 -13.15
N ARG A 233 -8.38 12.74 -12.22
CA ARG A 233 -7.85 13.31 -10.97
C ARG A 233 -7.22 12.24 -10.10
N ALA A 234 -7.87 11.08 -9.94
CA ALA A 234 -7.32 9.95 -9.21
C ALA A 234 -5.98 9.49 -9.81
N ARG A 235 -5.90 9.33 -11.13
CA ARG A 235 -4.66 8.96 -11.82
C ARG A 235 -3.53 9.97 -11.62
N ALA A 236 -3.85 11.26 -11.64
CA ALA A 236 -2.87 12.31 -11.41
C ALA A 236 -2.36 12.34 -9.96
N LEU A 237 -3.22 12.02 -8.99
CA LEU A 237 -2.87 12.00 -7.56
C LEU A 237 -2.19 10.71 -7.12
N ALA A 238 -2.36 9.60 -7.85
CA ALA A 238 -1.85 8.29 -7.45
C ALA A 238 -0.35 8.29 -7.08
N PRO A 239 0.57 8.89 -7.87
CA PRO A 239 1.99 8.93 -7.51
C PRO A 239 2.32 9.71 -6.23
N LEU A 240 1.40 10.55 -5.74
CA LEU A 240 1.57 11.37 -4.55
C LEU A 240 0.93 10.73 -3.30
N LEU A 241 -0.14 9.95 -3.50
CA LEU A 241 -0.96 9.41 -2.42
C LEU A 241 -0.76 7.90 -2.21
N ASP A 242 -0.36 7.16 -3.25
CA ASP A 242 0.00 5.76 -3.08
C ASP A 242 1.31 5.64 -2.30
N PRO A 243 1.48 4.57 -1.50
CA PRO A 243 2.78 4.26 -0.92
C PRO A 243 3.81 4.20 -2.04
N SER A 244 4.90 4.96 -1.90
CA SER A 244 5.98 4.95 -2.89
C SER A 244 6.45 3.51 -3.11
N PRO A 245 6.52 3.03 -4.36
CA PRO A 245 7.11 1.72 -4.65
C PRO A 245 8.62 1.69 -4.33
N LEU A 246 9.21 2.86 -4.08
CA LEU A 246 10.62 3.05 -3.78
C LEU A 246 10.80 3.43 -2.30
N PRO A 247 11.87 2.96 -1.65
CA PRO A 247 12.19 3.35 -0.29
C PRO A 247 12.55 4.83 -0.21
N SER A 248 12.19 5.46 0.89
CA SER A 248 12.74 6.73 1.34
C SER A 248 13.80 6.49 2.42
N LEU A 249 14.54 7.54 2.79
CA LEU A 249 15.50 7.47 3.89
C LEU A 249 14.83 7.14 5.25
N ALA A 250 13.53 7.41 5.41
CA ALA A 250 12.81 7.09 6.66
C ALA A 250 12.54 5.58 6.80
N ASP A 251 12.50 4.86 5.69
CA ASP A 251 12.17 3.44 5.64
C ASP A 251 13.38 2.52 5.85
N VAL A 252 14.59 3.08 5.85
CA VAL A 252 15.85 2.30 5.83
C VAL A 252 16.84 2.79 6.89
N ASP A 253 17.44 1.84 7.60
CA ASP A 253 18.53 2.07 8.56
C ASP A 253 19.87 1.55 8.04
N ALA A 254 19.88 0.76 6.97
CA ALA A 254 21.10 0.30 6.32
C ALA A 254 20.88 -0.02 4.85
N VAL A 255 21.97 0.08 4.08
CA VAL A 255 22.04 -0.38 2.69
C VAL A 255 23.12 -1.45 2.57
N VAL A 256 22.72 -2.66 2.22
CA VAL A 256 23.60 -3.79 1.96
C VAL A 256 23.64 -4.04 0.46
N LEU A 257 24.85 -4.12 -0.07
CA LEU A 257 25.10 -4.22 -1.49
C LEU A 257 25.74 -5.57 -1.78
N ASP A 258 25.17 -6.35 -2.68
CA ASP A 258 25.98 -7.32 -3.39
C ASP A 258 27.10 -6.62 -4.21
N PHE A 259 28.02 -7.40 -4.75
CA PHE A 259 29.09 -6.91 -5.59
C PHE A 259 28.89 -7.26 -7.07
N ASP A 260 28.67 -8.53 -7.38
CA ASP A 260 28.68 -9.05 -8.73
C ASP A 260 27.32 -8.83 -9.39
N GLY A 261 27.30 -8.25 -10.58
CA GLY A 261 26.07 -7.95 -11.30
C GLY A 261 25.20 -6.86 -10.68
N THR A 262 25.62 -6.29 -9.56
CA THR A 262 25.03 -5.10 -8.93
C THR A 262 25.97 -3.90 -9.09
N GLN A 263 27.19 -3.97 -8.54
CA GLN A 263 28.25 -2.96 -8.76
C GLN A 263 29.05 -3.21 -10.03
N THR A 264 29.09 -4.46 -10.50
CA THR A 264 29.63 -4.88 -11.81
C THR A 264 28.48 -5.25 -12.76
N ASP A 265 28.78 -5.51 -14.03
CA ASP A 265 27.83 -5.91 -15.07
C ASP A 265 27.81 -7.44 -15.29
N ASP A 266 28.17 -8.22 -14.26
CA ASP A 266 28.34 -9.69 -14.29
C ASP A 266 29.43 -10.20 -15.26
N ARG A 267 30.24 -9.31 -15.84
CA ARG A 267 31.34 -9.71 -16.72
C ARG A 267 32.68 -9.68 -16.00
N VAL A 268 33.43 -10.76 -16.20
CA VAL A 268 34.81 -10.87 -15.76
C VAL A 268 35.71 -11.05 -16.98
N MET A 269 36.74 -10.21 -17.09
CA MET A 269 37.83 -10.40 -18.05
C MET A 269 38.87 -11.31 -17.41
N VAL A 270 39.07 -12.50 -17.99
CA VAL A 270 40.04 -13.49 -17.50
C VAL A 270 41.20 -13.56 -18.49
N ASP A 271 42.43 -13.38 -18.01
CA ASP A 271 43.62 -13.55 -18.84
C ASP A 271 44.09 -15.01 -18.92
N SER A 272 45.12 -15.28 -19.72
CA SER A 272 45.67 -16.63 -19.90
C SER A 272 46.32 -17.23 -18.65
N GLU A 273 46.56 -16.43 -17.61
CA GLU A 273 47.09 -16.86 -16.32
C GLU A 273 45.97 -17.07 -15.29
N GLY A 274 44.71 -16.88 -15.69
CA GLY A 274 43.54 -16.97 -14.81
C GLY A 274 43.33 -15.74 -13.92
N ARG A 275 43.98 -14.61 -14.21
CA ARG A 275 43.75 -13.37 -13.46
C ARG A 275 42.48 -12.69 -13.96
N GLU A 276 41.64 -12.33 -13.01
CA GLU A 276 40.35 -11.71 -13.26
C GLU A 276 40.40 -10.20 -13.12
N THR A 277 39.70 -9.50 -14.01
CA THR A 277 39.48 -8.06 -13.94
C THR A 277 38.00 -7.76 -14.17
N VAL A 278 37.42 -6.95 -13.30
CA VAL A 278 36.03 -6.48 -13.40
C VAL A 278 35.96 -4.97 -13.61
N ALA A 279 34.89 -4.52 -14.25
CA ALA A 279 34.56 -3.10 -14.39
C ALA A 279 33.49 -2.71 -13.37
N VAL A 280 33.59 -1.48 -12.85
CA VAL A 280 32.62 -0.91 -11.90
C VAL A 280 32.29 0.52 -12.28
N HIS A 281 31.06 0.94 -12.02
CA HIS A 281 30.62 2.28 -12.36
C HIS A 281 31.22 3.34 -11.42
N ARG A 282 31.62 4.49 -11.97
CA ARG A 282 32.08 5.64 -11.15
C ARG A 282 30.92 6.36 -10.48
N GLY A 283 29.77 6.44 -11.14
CA GLY A 283 28.56 7.05 -10.59
C GLY A 283 28.07 6.33 -9.34
N ASP A 284 28.20 4.99 -9.28
CA ASP A 284 27.85 4.20 -8.08
C ASP A 284 28.76 4.54 -6.91
N GLY A 285 30.06 4.75 -7.16
CA GLY A 285 30.98 5.21 -6.13
C GLY A 285 30.60 6.58 -5.56
N LEU A 286 30.03 7.48 -6.39
CA LEU A 286 29.50 8.76 -5.93
C LEU A 286 28.22 8.58 -5.11
N GLY A 287 27.32 7.69 -5.51
CA GLY A 287 26.12 7.33 -4.74
C GLY A 287 26.45 6.78 -3.36
N ILE A 288 27.34 5.79 -3.30
CA ILE A 288 27.84 5.19 -2.05
C ILE A 288 28.50 6.25 -1.15
N ALA A 289 29.31 7.14 -1.72
CA ALA A 289 29.93 8.22 -0.96
C ALA A 289 28.89 9.21 -0.38
N ALA A 290 27.81 9.48 -1.12
CA ALA A 290 26.72 10.34 -0.66
C ALA A 290 25.92 9.68 0.48
N LEU A 291 25.55 8.39 0.34
CA LEU A 291 24.88 7.61 1.39
C LEU A 291 25.71 7.58 2.67
N ARG A 292 27.02 7.31 2.55
CA ARG A 292 27.95 7.36 3.69
C ARG A 292 27.99 8.75 4.34
N LYS A 293 28.03 9.82 3.54
CA LYS A 293 28.02 11.20 4.05
C LYS A 293 26.71 11.56 4.75
N ALA A 294 25.60 10.98 4.32
CA ALA A 294 24.29 11.10 4.96
C ALA A 294 24.18 10.27 6.24
N GLY A 295 25.21 9.50 6.61
CA GLY A 295 25.25 8.71 7.84
C GLY A 295 24.55 7.36 7.72
N VAL A 296 24.20 6.91 6.51
CA VAL A 296 23.58 5.59 6.28
C VAL A 296 24.65 4.50 6.43
N PRO A 297 24.48 3.55 7.38
CA PRO A 297 25.28 2.34 7.45
C PRO A 297 25.26 1.58 6.11
N LEU A 298 26.45 1.21 5.64
CA LEU A 298 26.66 0.55 4.35
C LEU A 298 27.48 -0.71 4.55
N LEU A 299 27.18 -1.76 3.80
CA LEU A 299 27.96 -3.00 3.76
C LEU A 299 28.02 -3.55 2.33
N ILE A 300 29.19 -4.02 1.90
CA ILE A 300 29.26 -4.96 0.77
C ILE A 300 29.20 -6.39 1.32
N LEU A 301 28.27 -7.19 0.84
CA LEU A 301 28.14 -8.60 1.18
C LEU A 301 28.17 -9.43 -0.09
N SER A 302 29.20 -10.27 -0.27
CA SER A 302 29.41 -11.02 -1.52
C SER A 302 29.89 -12.45 -1.25
N THR A 303 29.56 -13.37 -2.15
CA THR A 303 30.15 -14.73 -2.17
C THR A 303 31.54 -14.75 -2.79
N GLU A 304 31.94 -13.69 -3.48
CA GLU A 304 33.20 -13.61 -4.22
C GLU A 304 34.42 -13.66 -3.31
N GLN A 305 35.31 -14.60 -3.61
CA GLN A 305 36.56 -14.82 -2.89
C GLN A 305 37.69 -13.93 -3.42
N ASN A 306 37.59 -13.50 -4.69
CA ASN A 306 38.56 -12.65 -5.33
C ASN A 306 38.76 -11.34 -4.53
N PRO A 307 40.02 -10.93 -4.26
CA PRO A 307 40.32 -9.74 -3.47
C PRO A 307 39.86 -8.42 -4.12
N VAL A 308 39.38 -8.43 -5.37
CA VAL A 308 38.85 -7.26 -6.06
C VAL A 308 37.71 -6.60 -5.30
N VAL A 309 36.83 -7.38 -4.67
CA VAL A 309 35.71 -6.88 -3.86
C VAL A 309 36.22 -6.09 -2.67
N ALA A 310 37.19 -6.66 -1.93
CA ALA A 310 37.81 -6.00 -0.80
C ALA A 310 38.59 -4.74 -1.22
N ALA A 311 39.27 -4.77 -2.38
CA ALA A 311 39.95 -3.60 -2.92
C ALA A 311 38.96 -2.47 -3.27
N ARG A 312 37.80 -2.81 -3.84
CA ARG A 312 36.74 -1.84 -4.13
C ARG A 312 36.13 -1.28 -2.84
N ALA A 313 35.82 -2.11 -1.86
CA ALA A 313 35.32 -1.70 -0.56
C ALA A 313 36.26 -0.70 0.14
N ARG A 314 37.57 -0.99 0.16
CA ARG A 314 38.60 -0.07 0.70
C ARG A 314 38.59 1.28 -0.02
N LYS A 315 38.51 1.29 -1.36
CA LYS A 315 38.44 2.53 -2.15
C LYS A 315 37.19 3.34 -1.81
N LEU A 316 36.05 2.66 -1.62
CA LEU A 316 34.78 3.26 -1.25
C LEU A 316 34.69 3.62 0.23
N ARG A 317 35.62 3.14 1.07
CA ARG A 317 35.65 3.27 2.53
C ARG A 317 34.33 2.84 3.19
N ILE A 318 33.91 1.63 2.85
CA ILE A 318 32.77 0.94 3.47
C ILE A 318 33.22 -0.48 3.87
N PRO A 319 32.62 -1.08 4.92
CA PRO A 319 32.94 -2.45 5.31
C PRO A 319 32.53 -3.45 4.23
N VAL A 320 33.15 -4.63 4.28
CA VAL A 320 32.90 -5.74 3.36
C VAL A 320 32.97 -7.06 4.11
N LEU A 321 32.01 -7.93 3.81
CA LEU A 321 32.02 -9.36 4.12
C LEU A 321 32.01 -10.08 2.77
N HIS A 322 33.11 -10.74 2.42
CA HIS A 322 33.25 -11.42 1.12
C HIS A 322 33.85 -12.83 1.29
N GLY A 323 33.69 -13.68 0.28
CA GLY A 323 34.00 -15.12 0.39
C GLY A 323 33.06 -15.83 1.36
N ILE A 324 31.81 -15.37 1.48
CA ILE A 324 30.80 -15.90 2.38
C ILE A 324 29.77 -16.71 1.60
N ASP A 325 29.63 -18.01 1.89
CA ASP A 325 28.63 -18.86 1.22
C ASP A 325 27.19 -18.56 1.68
N ARG A 326 26.98 -18.44 3.00
CA ARG A 326 25.66 -18.17 3.61
C ARG A 326 25.49 -16.68 3.91
N LYS A 327 25.16 -15.91 2.86
CA LYS A 327 24.95 -14.46 2.94
C LYS A 327 23.82 -14.10 3.91
N ASP A 328 22.75 -14.89 3.97
CA ASP A 328 21.63 -14.70 4.89
C ASP A 328 22.05 -14.71 6.37
N GLU A 329 22.88 -15.68 6.76
CA GLU A 329 23.39 -15.78 8.14
C GLU A 329 24.40 -14.67 8.46
N ALA A 330 25.19 -14.23 7.47
CA ALA A 330 26.09 -13.09 7.63
C ALA A 330 25.33 -11.76 7.74
N LEU A 331 24.28 -11.57 6.93
CA LEU A 331 23.41 -10.42 6.99
C LEU A 331 22.73 -10.33 8.36
N LYS A 332 22.15 -11.44 8.84
CA LYS A 332 21.50 -11.49 10.14
C LYS A 332 22.46 -11.12 11.28
N ARG A 333 23.64 -11.73 11.32
CA ARG A 333 24.67 -11.41 12.33
C ARG A 333 25.10 -9.95 12.27
N TRP A 334 25.33 -9.42 11.07
CA TRP A 334 25.71 -8.02 10.90
C TRP A 334 24.61 -7.07 11.40
N CYS A 335 23.34 -7.38 11.12
CA CYS A 335 22.19 -6.63 11.64
C CYS A 335 22.15 -6.67 13.17
N ASP A 336 22.30 -7.85 13.78
CA ASP A 336 22.31 -8.02 15.23
C ASP A 336 23.46 -7.21 15.89
N GLU A 337 24.67 -7.27 15.33
CA GLU A 337 25.85 -6.55 15.82
C GLU A 337 25.69 -5.02 15.75
N HIS A 338 24.95 -4.52 14.77
CA HIS A 338 24.72 -3.08 14.56
C HIS A 338 23.38 -2.60 15.13
N SER A 339 22.62 -3.49 15.78
CA SER A 339 21.27 -3.20 16.30
C SER A 339 20.32 -2.67 15.22
N ILE A 340 20.39 -3.25 14.02
CA ILE A 340 19.57 -2.89 12.86
C ILE A 340 18.48 -3.94 12.69
N ALA A 341 17.23 -3.50 12.61
CA ALA A 341 16.12 -4.41 12.37
C ALA A 341 16.12 -4.86 10.89
N PRO A 342 16.05 -6.16 10.57
CA PRO A 342 16.10 -6.63 9.18
C PRO A 342 15.02 -6.03 8.25
N ASP A 343 13.85 -5.71 8.79
CA ASP A 343 12.76 -5.04 8.08
C ASP A 343 13.08 -3.58 7.68
N ARG A 344 14.14 -2.99 8.24
CA ARG A 344 14.66 -1.66 7.89
C ARG A 344 15.95 -1.74 7.07
N VAL A 345 16.30 -2.91 6.53
CA VAL A 345 17.45 -3.08 5.64
C VAL A 345 17.02 -3.01 4.18
N LEU A 346 17.70 -2.19 3.40
CA LEU A 346 17.68 -2.25 1.94
C LEU A 346 18.81 -3.14 1.45
N TYR A 347 18.46 -4.27 0.86
CA TYR A 347 19.42 -5.21 0.28
C TYR A 347 19.35 -5.17 -1.25
N VAL A 348 20.49 -4.96 -1.91
CA VAL A 348 20.58 -4.91 -3.38
C VAL A 348 21.19 -6.19 -3.91
N GLY A 349 20.48 -6.90 -4.79
CA GLY A 349 20.93 -8.14 -5.40
C GLY A 349 20.60 -8.26 -6.89
N ASN A 350 21.17 -9.26 -7.54
CA ASN A 350 20.99 -9.56 -8.96
C ASN A 350 20.64 -11.02 -9.25
N ASP A 351 21.09 -11.99 -8.44
CA ASP A 351 20.96 -13.41 -8.77
C ASP A 351 20.37 -14.26 -7.64
N VAL A 352 20.09 -15.54 -7.91
CA VAL A 352 19.32 -16.45 -7.05
C VAL A 352 19.94 -16.68 -5.68
N ASN A 353 21.26 -16.49 -5.56
CA ASN A 353 21.99 -16.55 -4.29
C ASN A 353 21.62 -15.40 -3.33
N ASP A 354 20.99 -14.32 -3.81
CA ASP A 354 20.49 -13.23 -2.98
C ASP A 354 19.08 -13.45 -2.43
N LEU A 355 18.32 -14.41 -2.97
CA LEU A 355 16.93 -14.67 -2.54
C LEU A 355 16.79 -14.96 -1.03
N PRO A 356 17.71 -15.70 -0.38
CA PRO A 356 17.68 -15.86 1.08
C PRO A 356 17.85 -14.54 1.84
N CYS A 357 18.65 -13.59 1.33
CA CYS A 357 18.78 -12.26 1.92
C CYS A 357 17.53 -11.40 1.66
N PHE A 358 16.92 -11.52 0.46
CA PHE A 358 15.66 -10.84 0.14
C PHE A 358 14.52 -11.24 1.09
N ALA A 359 14.50 -12.50 1.53
CA ALA A 359 13.51 -12.98 2.49
C ALA A 359 13.69 -12.41 3.91
N LEU A 360 14.88 -11.89 4.23
CA LEU A 360 15.18 -11.27 5.53
C LEU A 360 15.03 -9.75 5.50
N ALA A 361 15.42 -9.11 4.41
CA ALA A 361 15.41 -7.66 4.27
C ALA A 361 13.99 -7.11 4.06
N GLY A 362 13.63 -5.99 4.70
CA GLY A 362 12.32 -5.34 4.46
C GLY A 362 12.25 -4.53 3.17
N TRP A 363 13.41 -4.21 2.58
CA TRP A 363 13.53 -3.62 1.25
C TRP A 363 14.45 -4.45 0.35
N PRO A 364 13.97 -5.60 -0.16
CA PRO A 364 14.67 -6.33 -1.20
C PRO A 364 14.61 -5.54 -2.52
N VAL A 365 15.76 -5.18 -3.06
CA VAL A 365 15.90 -4.39 -4.28
C VAL A 365 16.67 -5.18 -5.32
N ALA A 366 16.05 -5.41 -6.48
CA ALA A 366 16.74 -6.02 -7.62
C ALA A 366 17.25 -4.94 -8.57
N VAL A 367 18.43 -5.16 -9.16
CA VAL A 367 18.86 -4.34 -10.30
C VAL A 367 18.09 -4.70 -11.58
N ALA A 368 18.03 -3.79 -12.56
CA ALA A 368 17.27 -4.02 -13.80
C ALA A 368 17.70 -5.29 -14.56
N SER A 369 18.99 -5.62 -14.51
CA SER A 369 19.60 -6.81 -15.13
C SER A 369 19.49 -8.09 -14.30
N ALA A 370 18.88 -8.03 -13.11
CA ALA A 370 18.77 -9.18 -12.22
C ALA A 370 17.98 -10.31 -12.87
N HIS A 371 18.24 -11.56 -12.48
CA HIS A 371 17.49 -12.72 -12.92
C HIS A 371 15.98 -12.56 -12.64
N ASP A 372 15.12 -13.12 -13.50
CA ASP A 372 13.67 -12.91 -13.45
C ASP A 372 13.05 -13.27 -12.09
N SER A 373 13.52 -14.35 -11.47
CA SER A 373 13.07 -14.77 -10.13
C SER A 373 13.44 -13.77 -9.03
N VAL A 374 14.55 -13.05 -9.18
CA VAL A 374 15.01 -12.03 -8.22
C VAL A 374 14.20 -10.76 -8.38
N ARG A 375 13.93 -10.32 -9.62
CA ARG A 375 13.03 -9.19 -9.89
C ARG A 375 11.61 -9.47 -9.37
N ALA A 376 11.13 -10.70 -9.51
CA ALA A 376 9.82 -11.11 -9.00
C ALA A 376 9.75 -11.14 -7.46
N ALA A 377 10.87 -11.38 -6.77
CA ALA A 377 10.95 -11.36 -5.32
C ALA A 377 11.26 -9.96 -4.74
N ALA A 378 11.64 -9.00 -5.58
CA ALA A 378 12.01 -7.66 -5.15
C ALA A 378 10.77 -6.81 -4.81
N ARG A 379 10.93 -5.94 -3.82
CA ARG A 379 9.95 -4.89 -3.50
C ARG A 379 10.10 -3.68 -4.41
N ALA A 380 11.32 -3.40 -4.85
CA ALA A 380 11.62 -2.38 -5.83
C ALA A 380 12.66 -2.90 -6.85
N VAL A 381 12.56 -2.45 -8.09
CA VAL A 381 13.50 -2.81 -9.15
C VAL A 381 14.07 -1.53 -9.76
N THR A 382 15.39 -1.43 -9.90
CA THR A 382 16.01 -0.28 -10.57
C THR A 382 15.65 -0.26 -12.05
N THR A 383 15.63 0.92 -12.64
CA THR A 383 15.56 1.07 -14.11
C THR A 383 16.93 0.89 -14.77
N THR A 384 18.01 1.15 -14.02
CA THR A 384 19.40 1.03 -14.47
C THR A 384 19.96 -0.37 -14.18
N PRO A 385 20.62 -1.05 -15.15
CA PRO A 385 21.31 -2.32 -14.92
C PRO A 385 22.50 -2.22 -13.95
N GLY A 386 22.88 -3.34 -13.36
CA GLY A 386 24.07 -3.43 -12.51
C GLY A 386 25.35 -3.10 -13.29
N GLY A 387 26.30 -2.42 -12.65
CA GLY A 387 27.52 -1.93 -13.31
C GLY A 387 27.35 -0.68 -14.18
N TYR A 388 26.12 -0.18 -14.35
CA TYR A 388 25.81 1.00 -15.17
C TYR A 388 25.24 2.19 -14.37
N GLY A 389 25.22 2.13 -13.04
CA GLY A 389 24.66 3.21 -12.22
C GLY A 389 23.49 2.82 -11.32
N ALA A 390 23.17 1.53 -11.18
CA ALA A 390 22.06 1.08 -10.34
C ALA A 390 22.17 1.56 -8.88
N ILE A 391 23.38 1.53 -8.30
CA ILE A 391 23.57 1.99 -6.91
C ILE A 391 23.43 3.51 -6.80
N ARG A 392 23.81 4.25 -7.84
CA ARG A 392 23.57 5.70 -7.92
C ARG A 392 22.08 6.02 -7.98
N GLU A 393 21.31 5.25 -8.73
CA GLU A 393 19.85 5.37 -8.81
C GLU A 393 19.22 5.14 -7.42
N ILE A 394 19.61 4.06 -6.74
CA ILE A 394 19.14 3.76 -5.37
C ILE A 394 19.51 4.90 -4.41
N ALA A 395 20.74 5.43 -4.49
CA ALA A 395 21.14 6.58 -3.69
C ALA A 395 20.27 7.83 -3.97
N ALA A 396 19.78 8.01 -5.20
CA ALA A 396 18.89 9.09 -5.57
C ALA A 396 17.46 8.88 -5.08
N TRP A 397 16.99 7.64 -4.94
CA TRP A 397 15.72 7.34 -4.26
C TRP A 397 15.76 7.83 -2.80
N LEU A 398 16.86 7.52 -2.10
CA LEU A 398 16.99 7.82 -0.67
C LEU A 398 17.35 9.30 -0.38
N LEU A 399 18.18 9.93 -1.22
CA LEU A 399 18.73 11.27 -0.96
C LEU A 399 18.27 12.34 -1.95
N GLY A 400 17.37 12.00 -2.87
CA GLY A 400 16.93 12.87 -3.96
C GLY A 400 17.90 12.91 -5.15
N PRO A 401 17.48 13.52 -6.28
CA PRO A 401 18.20 13.47 -7.56
C PRO A 401 19.57 14.14 -7.54
N THR A 402 19.80 15.08 -6.62
CA THR A 402 21.07 15.77 -6.41
C THR A 402 21.99 15.07 -5.41
N LEU A 403 21.56 13.94 -4.82
CA LEU A 403 22.28 13.20 -3.77
C LEU A 403 22.60 14.04 -2.53
N THR A 404 21.72 14.99 -2.22
CA THR A 404 21.84 15.89 -1.08
C THR A 404 20.59 15.76 -0.24
N ASN A 405 20.75 15.32 1.01
CA ASN A 405 19.67 15.30 2.00
C ASN A 405 19.19 16.74 2.24
N THR A 406 18.23 17.19 1.45
CA THR A 406 17.48 18.40 1.75
C THR A 406 16.21 17.88 2.40
N PRO A 407 16.10 17.84 3.74
CA PRO A 407 14.80 17.65 4.34
C PRO A 407 13.89 18.72 3.72
N ALA A 408 12.78 18.29 3.11
CA ALA A 408 11.72 19.20 2.77
C ALA A 408 11.36 19.91 4.07
N VAL A 409 11.73 21.20 4.17
CA VAL A 409 11.39 22.01 5.33
C VAL A 409 9.87 21.94 5.43
N PRO A 410 9.29 21.47 6.54
CA PRO A 410 7.85 21.54 6.71
C PRO A 410 7.50 23.03 6.62
N THR A 411 6.72 23.39 5.60
CA THR A 411 6.14 24.72 5.50
C THR A 411 5.37 24.98 6.78
N LYS A 412 5.84 25.97 7.54
CA LYS A 412 5.20 26.46 8.77
C LYS A 412 3.78 26.95 8.50
#